data_AF-A0AAN9GFJ2-F1
#
_entry.id   AF-A0AAN9GFJ2-F1
#
_cell.length_a   1.000
_cell.length_b   1.000
_cell.length_c   1.000
_cell.angle_alpha   90.00
_cell.angle_beta   90.00
_cell.angle_gamma   90.00
#
_symmetry.space_group_name_H-M   'P 1'
#
loop_
_entity.id
_entity.type
_entity.pdbx_description
1 polymer ?
#
loop_
_entity_poly.entity_id
_entity_poly.type
_entity_poly.pdbx_seq_one_letter_code
_entity_poly.pdbx_strand_id
1 'polypeptide(L)'
;MQQAADRLNAWAEDWCVSINKKKSSTTLFTLSPKQKAGTIRLGGTPLREDEEATYLGVTFDRRQTWKPHIAQAETKARRKLAILRKLAGTTWGANEKILKTVYQGIIRPHLEYGSTAWSTSAKTNLQTLDRVQNQALRLITGAMKSTPIKEIEKLTPIQPLCQRREAKTMVQAEKLKCLPNHPMKHRLSNLTKNRLKRSSFVHESKRLSRPYREVLPQNTLPLTQEEEETP
;
A
#
# COMPACT_ATOMS: atom_id res chain seq x y z
N MET A 1 -7.60 7.91 24.25
CA MET A 1 -7.33 6.50 23.89
C MET A 1 -7.82 5.54 24.97
N GLN A 2 -7.44 5.69 26.25
CA GLN A 2 -7.95 4.81 27.31
C GLN A 2 -9.49 4.77 27.37
N GLN A 3 -10.16 5.92 27.39
CA GLN A 3 -11.63 5.99 27.35
C GLN A 3 -12.27 5.23 26.17
N ALA A 4 -11.61 5.15 25.02
CA ALA A 4 -12.12 4.40 23.87
C ALA A 4 -11.97 2.88 24.07
N ALA A 5 -10.87 2.45 24.71
CA ALA A 5 -10.68 1.06 25.11
C ALA A 5 -11.68 0.65 26.20
N ASP A 6 -12.00 1.54 27.14
CA ASP A 6 -13.00 1.29 28.19
C ASP A 6 -14.41 1.13 27.59
N ARG A 7 -14.80 2.01 26.66
CA ARG A 7 -16.06 1.88 25.92
C ARG A 7 -16.14 0.61 25.08
N LEU A 8 -15.04 0.22 24.43
CA LEU A 8 -14.97 -1.04 23.68
C LEU A 8 -15.13 -2.24 24.61
N ASN A 9 -14.56 -2.19 25.82
CA ASN A 9 -14.70 -3.25 26.81
C ASN A 9 -16.15 -3.35 27.33
N ALA A 10 -16.78 -2.22 27.65
CA ALA A 10 -18.19 -2.20 28.06
C ALA A 10 -19.10 -2.74 26.96
N TRP A 11 -18.91 -2.30 25.71
CA TRP A 11 -19.64 -2.85 24.57
C TRP A 11 -19.42 -4.36 24.41
N ALA A 12 -18.18 -4.85 24.58
CA ALA A 12 -17.90 -6.27 24.48
C ALA A 12 -18.61 -7.08 25.58
N GLU A 13 -18.74 -6.51 26.79
CA GLU A 13 -19.50 -7.09 27.90
C GLU A 13 -21.00 -7.10 27.60
N ASP A 14 -21.57 -5.97 27.16
CA ASP A 14 -23.00 -5.84 26.81
C ASP A 14 -23.42 -6.86 25.73
N TRP A 15 -22.54 -7.08 24.74
CA TRP A 15 -22.79 -7.96 23.61
C TRP A 15 -22.24 -9.38 23.79
N CYS A 16 -21.74 -9.72 24.99
CA CYS A 16 -21.19 -11.04 25.30
C CYS A 16 -20.06 -11.49 24.35
N VAL A 17 -19.24 -10.55 23.87
CA VAL A 17 -18.08 -10.80 22.99
C VAL A 17 -16.79 -10.80 23.81
N SER A 18 -16.00 -11.86 23.70
CA SER A 18 -14.68 -11.93 24.37
C SER A 18 -13.56 -11.41 23.46
N ILE A 19 -12.93 -10.29 23.85
CA ILE A 19 -11.79 -9.73 23.10
C ILE A 19 -10.51 -10.54 23.38
N ASN A 20 -9.81 -10.94 22.30
CA ASN A 20 -8.54 -11.64 22.42
C ASN A 20 -7.38 -10.69 22.76
N LYS A 21 -7.15 -10.48 24.06
CA LYS A 21 -6.11 -9.60 24.60
C LYS A 21 -4.69 -9.93 24.14
N LYS A 22 -4.40 -11.19 23.77
CA LYS A 22 -3.07 -11.62 23.27
C LYS A 22 -2.83 -11.15 21.82
N LYS A 23 -3.89 -11.06 21.02
CA LYS A 23 -3.83 -10.55 19.63
C LYS A 23 -3.96 -9.03 19.57
N SER A 24 -4.50 -8.40 20.61
CA SER A 24 -4.62 -6.95 20.72
C SER A 24 -3.30 -6.30 21.10
N SER A 25 -2.92 -5.25 20.38
CA SER A 25 -1.73 -4.44 20.66
C SER A 25 -2.05 -2.96 20.53
N THR A 26 -1.15 -2.12 21.04
CA THR A 26 -1.20 -0.67 20.88
C THR A 26 0.02 -0.18 20.13
N THR A 27 -0.17 0.81 19.25
CA THR A 27 0.92 1.43 18.50
C THR A 27 0.81 2.93 18.60
N LEU A 28 1.89 3.58 19.02
CA LEU A 28 1.98 5.03 18.99
C LEU A 28 2.60 5.49 17.67
N PHE A 29 1.84 6.22 16.85
CA PHE A 29 2.37 6.86 15.65
C PHE A 29 2.91 8.25 15.98
N THR A 30 4.23 8.44 15.88
CA THR A 30 4.86 9.73 16.13
C THR A 30 6.19 9.86 15.39
N LEU A 31 6.53 11.10 15.01
CA LEU A 31 7.83 11.44 14.45
C LEU A 31 8.85 11.78 15.55
N SER A 32 8.39 12.03 16.78
CA SER A 32 9.27 12.38 17.91
C SER A 32 9.94 11.12 18.48
N PRO A 33 11.28 11.10 18.59
CA PRO A 33 11.98 10.00 19.25
C PRO A 33 11.78 10.00 20.78
N LYS A 34 11.41 11.14 21.37
CA LYS A 34 11.32 11.30 22.83
C LYS A 34 9.98 10.85 23.41
N GLN A 35 8.94 10.83 22.58
CA GLN A 35 7.59 10.52 23.05
C GLN A 35 7.47 9.02 23.30
N LYS A 36 6.95 8.60 24.45
CA LYS A 36 6.68 7.19 24.75
C LYS A 36 5.17 6.94 24.69
N ALA A 37 4.76 5.72 24.35
CA ALA A 37 3.36 5.36 24.47
C ALA A 37 2.98 5.28 25.95
N GLY A 38 1.76 5.69 26.27
CA GLY A 38 1.16 5.37 27.56
C GLY A 38 0.66 3.93 27.56
N THR A 39 0.66 3.29 28.74
CA THR A 39 0.09 1.95 28.90
C THR A 39 -1.42 2.01 28.75
N ILE A 40 -1.96 1.38 27.71
CA ILE A 40 -3.41 1.19 27.53
C ILE A 40 -3.81 -0.14 28.12
N ARG A 41 -4.89 -0.15 28.91
CA ARG A 41 -5.46 -1.35 29.52
C ARG A 41 -6.78 -1.70 28.85
N LEU A 42 -7.05 -2.99 28.68
CA LEU A 42 -8.33 -3.52 28.18
C LEU A 42 -8.85 -4.55 29.18
N GLY A 43 -9.94 -4.21 29.88
CA GLY A 43 -10.48 -5.01 30.99
C GLY A 43 -9.41 -5.28 32.05
N GLY A 44 -8.73 -4.22 32.52
CA GLY A 44 -7.64 -4.27 33.51
C GLY A 44 -6.27 -4.75 33.02
N THR A 45 -6.23 -5.52 31.92
CA THR A 45 -5.00 -6.11 31.37
C THR A 45 -4.24 -5.10 30.51
N PRO A 46 -2.95 -4.83 30.76
CA PRO A 46 -2.15 -3.96 29.89
C PRO A 46 -1.93 -4.61 28.51
N LEU A 47 -2.17 -3.84 27.45
CA LEU A 47 -1.91 -4.26 26.08
C LEU A 47 -0.43 -4.10 25.74
N ARG A 48 0.09 -5.00 24.89
CA ARG A 48 1.47 -4.93 24.39
C ARG A 48 1.63 -3.76 23.43
N GLU A 49 2.71 -3.00 23.59
CA GLU A 49 3.15 -2.05 22.56
C GLU A 49 3.79 -2.79 21.39
N ASP A 50 3.32 -2.50 20.18
CA ASP A 50 3.85 -3.02 18.92
C ASP A 50 4.28 -1.86 18.03
N GLU A 51 5.57 -1.82 17.68
CA GLU A 51 6.12 -0.77 16.82
C GLU A 51 5.85 -1.02 15.33
N GLU A 52 5.47 -2.24 14.96
CA GLU A 52 5.21 -2.70 13.59
C GLU A 52 3.84 -3.38 13.44
N ALA A 53 2.79 -2.70 13.92
CA ALA A 53 1.44 -3.27 13.88
C ALA A 53 0.97 -3.54 12.44
N THR A 54 0.39 -4.72 12.23
CA THR A 54 -0.18 -5.13 10.95
C THR A 54 -1.69 -5.07 11.00
N TYR A 55 -2.27 -4.30 10.08
CA TYR A 55 -3.71 -4.17 9.90
C TYR A 55 -4.08 -4.48 8.45
N LEU A 56 -4.98 -5.45 8.25
CA LEU A 56 -5.39 -5.95 6.93
C LEU A 56 -4.19 -6.21 6.01
N GLY A 57 -3.16 -6.89 6.51
CA GLY A 57 -1.96 -7.23 5.73
C GLY A 57 -1.00 -6.07 5.42
N VAL A 58 -1.30 -4.85 5.86
CA VAL A 58 -0.42 -3.68 5.76
C VAL A 58 0.27 -3.45 7.10
N THR A 59 1.60 -3.33 7.09
CA THR A 59 2.41 -3.17 8.29
C THR A 59 2.76 -1.70 8.47
N PHE A 60 2.41 -1.14 9.62
CA PHE A 60 2.63 0.26 9.96
C PHE A 60 3.78 0.33 10.97
N ASP A 61 4.87 0.99 10.61
CA ASP A 61 5.91 1.33 11.56
C ASP A 61 5.55 2.61 12.34
N ARG A 62 6.11 2.76 13.53
CA ARG A 62 5.94 3.94 14.41
C ARG A 62 5.99 5.30 13.69
N ARG A 63 6.90 5.47 12.73
CA ARG A 63 7.10 6.71 11.96
C ARG A 63 6.40 6.70 10.61
N GLN A 64 5.65 5.64 10.32
CA GLN A 64 4.97 5.35 9.07
C GLN A 64 5.90 5.41 7.84
N THR A 65 7.20 5.14 7.97
CA THR A 65 8.15 5.13 6.84
C THR A 65 7.81 4.06 5.79
N TRP A 66 7.03 3.05 6.17
CA TRP A 66 6.65 1.89 5.37
C TRP A 66 7.81 0.95 5.02
N LYS A 67 9.00 1.19 5.61
CA LYS A 67 10.19 0.40 5.32
C LYS A 67 10.01 -1.09 5.67
N PRO A 68 9.47 -1.47 6.85
CA PRO A 68 9.24 -2.88 7.17
C PRO A 68 8.26 -3.54 6.21
N HIS A 69 7.15 -2.86 5.88
CA HIS A 69 6.16 -3.38 4.95
C HIS A 69 6.74 -3.63 3.55
N ILE A 70 7.46 -2.64 2.99
CA ILE A 70 8.10 -2.76 1.67
C ILE A 70 9.13 -3.89 1.67
N ALA A 71 9.93 -4.02 2.73
CA ALA A 71 10.89 -5.12 2.85
C ALA A 71 10.20 -6.49 2.87
N GLN A 72 9.12 -6.65 3.65
CA GLN A 72 8.33 -7.88 3.67
C GLN A 72 7.71 -8.20 2.30
N ALA A 73 7.16 -7.19 1.61
CA ALA A 73 6.61 -7.32 0.27
C ALA A 73 7.69 -7.76 -0.74
N GLU A 74 8.87 -7.13 -0.69
CA GLU A 74 10.03 -7.50 -1.49
C GLU A 74 10.45 -8.95 -1.24
N THR A 75 10.61 -9.36 0.03
CA THR A 75 10.97 -10.74 0.37
C THR A 75 9.96 -11.75 -0.18
N LYS A 76 8.66 -11.49 -0.01
CA LYS A 76 7.60 -12.36 -0.56
C LYS A 76 7.68 -12.43 -2.09
N ALA A 77 7.84 -11.29 -2.76
CA ALA A 77 7.95 -11.24 -4.21
C ALA A 77 9.21 -11.92 -4.73
N ARG A 78 10.36 -11.79 -4.05
CA ARG A 78 11.61 -12.48 -4.40
C ARG A 78 11.51 -14.00 -4.29
N ARG A 79 10.80 -14.51 -3.29
CA ARG A 79 10.52 -15.96 -3.19
C ARG A 79 9.73 -16.46 -4.39
N LYS A 80 8.72 -15.70 -4.83
CA LYS A 80 7.94 -16.02 -6.04
C LYS A 80 8.73 -15.84 -7.33
N LEU A 81 9.63 -14.86 -7.38
CA LEU A 81 10.58 -14.66 -8.48
C LEU A 81 11.51 -15.87 -8.67
N ALA A 82 11.91 -16.54 -7.58
CA ALA A 82 12.70 -17.77 -7.68
C ALA A 82 11.93 -18.90 -8.38
N ILE A 83 10.61 -18.98 -8.21
CA ILE A 83 9.75 -19.91 -8.95
C ILE A 83 9.73 -19.54 -10.43
N LEU A 84 9.51 -18.26 -10.76
CA LEU A 84 9.56 -17.78 -12.15
C LEU A 84 10.90 -18.13 -12.82
N ARG A 85 12.02 -17.98 -12.10
CA ARG A 85 13.35 -18.34 -12.62
C ARG A 85 13.47 -19.82 -12.97
N LYS A 86 12.86 -20.72 -12.18
CA LYS A 86 12.85 -22.15 -12.50
C LYS A 86 12.04 -22.47 -13.76
N LEU A 87 10.99 -21.69 -14.03
CA LEU A 87 10.14 -21.84 -15.23
C LEU A 87 10.77 -21.23 -16.48
N ALA A 88 11.66 -20.24 -16.33
CA ALA A 88 12.31 -19.52 -17.43
C ALA A 88 13.56 -20.23 -17.99
N GLY A 89 13.57 -21.57 -18.01
CA GLY A 89 14.68 -22.35 -18.58
C GLY A 89 14.87 -22.09 -20.07
N THR A 90 16.11 -22.15 -20.57
CA THR A 90 16.40 -21.88 -22.00
C THR A 90 16.06 -23.04 -22.93
N THR A 91 16.15 -24.29 -22.45
CA THR A 91 15.89 -25.49 -23.26
C THR A 91 14.50 -26.09 -23.04
N TRP A 92 13.97 -26.02 -21.81
CA TRP A 92 12.67 -26.59 -21.42
C TRP A 92 11.74 -25.56 -20.76
N GLY A 93 12.05 -24.27 -20.89
CA GLY A 93 11.27 -23.23 -20.21
C GLY A 93 9.93 -22.92 -20.86
N ALA A 94 9.08 -22.29 -20.05
CA ALA A 94 7.82 -21.76 -20.51
C ALA A 94 8.02 -20.59 -21.49
N ASN A 95 7.08 -20.41 -22.41
CA ASN A 95 7.10 -19.27 -23.31
C ASN A 95 6.87 -17.93 -22.59
N GLU A 96 7.20 -16.83 -23.26
CA GLU A 96 7.09 -15.47 -22.71
C GLU A 96 5.68 -15.16 -22.16
N LYS A 97 4.63 -15.58 -22.87
CA LYS A 97 3.23 -15.34 -22.50
C LYS A 97 2.86 -15.99 -21.17
N ILE A 98 3.29 -17.24 -20.96
CA ILE A 98 3.08 -17.97 -19.70
C ILE A 98 3.89 -17.30 -18.58
N LEU A 99 5.17 -16.99 -18.80
CA LEU A 99 6.02 -16.34 -17.80
C LEU A 99 5.46 -14.96 -17.39
N LYS A 100 4.93 -14.20 -18.34
CA LYS A 100 4.22 -12.93 -18.10
C LYS A 100 2.98 -13.13 -17.24
N THR A 101 2.18 -14.16 -17.54
CA THR A 101 0.97 -14.50 -16.79
C THR A 101 1.32 -14.89 -15.35
N VAL A 102 2.37 -15.70 -15.17
CA VAL A 102 2.89 -16.04 -13.84
C VAL A 102 3.32 -14.78 -13.10
N TYR A 103 4.13 -13.89 -13.71
CA TYR A 103 4.52 -12.64 -13.07
C TYR A 103 3.33 -11.80 -12.63
N GLN A 104 2.34 -11.62 -13.50
CA GLN A 104 1.13 -10.85 -13.22
C GLN A 104 0.26 -11.48 -12.13
N GLY A 105 0.15 -12.82 -12.10
CA GLY A 105 -0.70 -13.54 -11.18
C GLY A 105 -0.10 -13.75 -9.79
N ILE A 106 1.21 -14.00 -9.67
CA ILE A 106 1.81 -14.41 -8.38
C ILE A 106 2.84 -13.45 -7.80
N ILE A 107 3.49 -12.62 -8.63
CA ILE A 107 4.56 -11.71 -8.17
C ILE A 107 4.02 -10.30 -7.98
N ARG A 108 3.38 -9.75 -9.03
CA ARG A 108 2.87 -8.37 -9.05
C ARG A 108 1.91 -8.06 -7.90
N PRO A 109 1.00 -8.96 -7.46
CA PRO A 109 0.10 -8.65 -6.35
C PRO A 109 0.86 -8.33 -5.05
N HIS A 110 1.97 -9.03 -4.77
CA HIS A 110 2.80 -8.75 -3.60
C HIS A 110 3.52 -7.40 -3.70
N LEU A 111 3.89 -6.97 -4.91
CA LEU A 111 4.58 -5.70 -5.16
C LEU A 111 3.64 -4.49 -5.08
N GLU A 112 2.33 -4.69 -5.26
CA GLU A 112 1.34 -3.60 -5.35
C GLU A 112 0.32 -3.58 -4.21
N TYR A 113 0.32 -4.59 -3.33
CA TYR A 113 -0.64 -4.68 -2.24
C TYR A 113 -0.54 -3.45 -1.32
N GLY A 114 -1.66 -2.76 -1.11
CA GLY A 114 -1.71 -1.56 -0.27
C GLY A 114 -0.93 -0.36 -0.81
N SER A 115 -0.56 -0.31 -2.10
CA SER A 115 0.32 0.73 -2.67
C SER A 115 -0.09 2.18 -2.41
N THR A 116 -1.38 2.42 -2.22
CA THR A 116 -1.92 3.74 -1.89
C THR A 116 -1.53 4.19 -0.48
N ALA A 117 -1.47 3.27 0.49
CA ALA A 117 -1.08 3.54 1.87
C ALA A 117 0.39 3.97 1.96
N TRP A 118 1.28 3.24 1.29
CA TRP A 118 2.73 3.48 1.32
C TRP A 118 3.27 4.32 0.14
N SER A 119 2.37 4.97 -0.61
CA SER A 119 2.70 5.94 -1.69
C SER A 119 3.65 7.07 -1.23
N THR A 120 3.64 7.40 0.07
CA THR A 120 4.47 8.43 0.70
C THR A 120 5.82 7.91 1.22
N SER A 121 6.19 6.66 0.90
CA SER A 121 7.50 6.12 1.26
C SER A 121 8.63 6.77 0.46
N ALA A 122 9.85 6.67 0.95
CA ALA A 122 11.02 7.17 0.25
C ALA A 122 11.18 6.47 -1.10
N LYS A 123 11.55 7.24 -2.14
CA LYS A 123 11.76 6.70 -3.50
C LYS A 123 12.76 5.54 -3.50
N THR A 124 13.79 5.60 -2.66
CA THR A 124 14.80 4.55 -2.51
C THR A 124 14.21 3.21 -2.05
N ASN A 125 13.21 3.24 -1.16
CA ASN A 125 12.49 2.04 -0.73
C ASN A 125 11.61 1.52 -1.86
N LEU A 126 10.86 2.40 -2.54
CA LEU A 126 9.99 2.00 -3.66
C LEU A 126 10.77 1.37 -4.82
N GLN A 127 11.99 1.87 -5.07
CA GLN A 127 12.90 1.33 -6.08
C GLN A 127 13.34 -0.12 -5.80
N THR A 128 13.29 -0.60 -4.56
CA THR A 128 13.62 -2.01 -4.30
C THR A 128 12.58 -2.96 -4.92
N LEU A 129 11.30 -2.57 -4.89
CA LEU A 129 10.22 -3.28 -5.57
C LEU A 129 10.37 -3.22 -7.10
N ASP A 130 10.77 -2.06 -7.64
CA ASP A 130 11.01 -1.89 -9.08
C ASP A 130 12.15 -2.81 -9.56
N ARG A 131 13.20 -3.00 -8.76
CA ARG A 131 14.27 -3.96 -9.06
C ARG A 131 13.75 -5.40 -9.15
N VAL A 132 12.73 -5.78 -8.37
CA VAL A 132 12.11 -7.11 -8.48
C VAL A 132 11.36 -7.25 -9.81
N GLN A 133 10.59 -6.23 -10.23
CA GLN A 133 9.96 -6.22 -11.56
C GLN A 133 11.03 -6.32 -12.66
N ASN A 134 12.11 -5.54 -12.57
CA ASN A 134 13.17 -5.54 -13.58
C ASN A 134 13.84 -6.91 -13.72
N GLN A 135 14.03 -7.63 -12.62
CA GLN A 135 14.52 -9.00 -12.65
C GLN A 135 13.50 -9.96 -13.27
N ALA A 136 12.20 -9.80 -12.99
CA ALA A 136 11.16 -10.60 -13.62
C ALA A 136 11.10 -10.37 -15.13
N LEU A 137 11.16 -9.12 -15.59
CA LEU A 137 11.12 -8.78 -17.01
C LEU A 137 12.28 -9.40 -17.79
N ARG A 138 13.49 -9.41 -17.22
CA ARG A 138 14.63 -10.10 -17.84
C ARG A 138 14.46 -11.61 -17.93
N LEU A 139 13.85 -12.23 -16.90
CA LEU A 139 13.53 -13.66 -16.95
C LEU A 139 12.45 -13.97 -18.00
N ILE A 140 11.47 -13.09 -18.16
CA ILE A 140 10.39 -13.24 -19.14
C ILE A 140 10.92 -13.16 -20.57
N THR A 141 11.80 -12.19 -20.87
CA THR A 141 12.32 -11.98 -22.23
C THR A 141 13.61 -12.73 -22.55
N GLY A 142 14.29 -13.29 -21.54
CA GLY A 142 15.65 -13.80 -21.70
C GLY A 142 16.70 -12.71 -21.96
N ALA A 143 16.36 -11.42 -21.78
CA ALA A 143 17.28 -10.32 -22.07
C ALA A 143 18.51 -10.32 -21.15
N MET A 144 19.67 -10.00 -21.73
CA MET A 144 20.93 -9.84 -21.00
C MET A 144 20.82 -8.80 -19.89
N LYS A 145 21.62 -8.93 -18.83
CA LYS A 145 21.64 -7.98 -17.70
C LYS A 145 21.99 -6.53 -18.14
N SER A 146 22.79 -6.39 -19.20
CA SER A 146 23.21 -5.10 -19.79
C SER A 146 22.09 -4.40 -20.56
N THR A 147 21.06 -5.11 -21.02
CA THR A 147 19.97 -4.52 -21.80
C THR A 147 19.25 -3.43 -20.98
N PRO A 148 19.07 -2.21 -21.52
CA PRO A 148 18.36 -1.14 -20.82
C PRO A 148 16.91 -1.53 -20.48
N ILE A 149 16.48 -1.25 -19.25
CA ILE A 149 15.17 -1.69 -18.77
C ILE A 149 14.01 -1.08 -19.56
N LYS A 150 14.15 0.19 -19.99
CA LYS A 150 13.14 0.90 -20.77
C LYS A 150 12.82 0.19 -22.09
N GLU A 151 13.82 -0.44 -22.72
CA GLU A 151 13.61 -1.18 -23.97
C GLU A 151 12.91 -2.51 -23.70
N ILE A 152 13.21 -3.18 -22.59
CA ILE A 152 12.51 -4.41 -22.17
C ILE A 152 11.03 -4.12 -21.85
N GLU A 153 10.74 -2.98 -21.22
CA GLU A 153 9.37 -2.55 -20.92
C GLU A 153 8.54 -2.29 -22.18
N LYS A 154 9.15 -1.74 -23.23
CA LYS A 154 8.51 -1.57 -24.56
C LYS A 154 8.22 -2.93 -25.22
N LEU A 155 9.12 -3.91 -25.06
CA LEU A 155 9.00 -5.23 -25.68
C LEU A 155 7.94 -6.14 -25.02
N THR A 156 7.78 -6.09 -23.70
CA THR A 156 6.99 -7.05 -22.89
C THR A 156 5.52 -6.71 -22.67
N PRO A 157 4.98 -5.67 -23.34
CA PRO A 157 3.90 -4.79 -22.86
C PRO A 157 3.56 -4.92 -21.36
N ILE A 158 4.54 -4.71 -20.47
CA ILE A 158 4.33 -4.64 -19.02
C ILE A 158 4.64 -3.22 -18.57
N GLN A 159 3.62 -2.55 -18.03
CA GLN A 159 3.78 -1.19 -17.52
C GLN A 159 4.79 -1.14 -16.36
N PRO A 160 5.65 -0.10 -16.30
CA PRO A 160 6.53 0.16 -15.18
C PRO A 160 5.79 0.17 -13.84
N LEU A 161 6.34 -0.51 -12.83
CA LEU A 161 5.69 -0.64 -11.53
C LEU A 161 5.48 0.73 -10.85
N CYS A 162 6.41 1.67 -11.04
CA CYS A 162 6.27 3.04 -10.55
C CYS A 162 5.01 3.72 -11.10
N GLN A 163 4.80 3.70 -12.41
CA GLN A 163 3.62 4.28 -13.06
C GLN A 163 2.32 3.62 -12.57
N ARG A 164 2.34 2.30 -12.36
CA ARG A 164 1.19 1.57 -11.82
C ARG A 164 0.81 2.02 -10.42
N ARG A 165 1.79 2.23 -9.54
CA ARG A 165 1.55 2.75 -8.19
C ARG A 165 1.04 4.20 -8.20
N GLU A 166 1.58 5.02 -9.09
CA GLU A 166 1.13 6.40 -9.29
C GLU A 166 -0.32 6.45 -9.77
N ALA A 167 -0.67 5.65 -10.79
CA ALA A 167 -2.03 5.50 -11.28
C ALA A 167 -2.99 5.05 -10.18
N LYS A 168 -2.63 4.03 -9.39
CA LYS A 168 -3.43 3.59 -8.24
C LYS A 168 -3.64 4.69 -7.20
N THR A 169 -2.62 5.51 -6.96
CA THR A 169 -2.69 6.65 -6.03
C THR A 169 -3.66 7.71 -6.53
N MET A 170 -3.62 8.04 -7.83
CA MET A 170 -4.54 9.00 -8.45
C MET A 170 -5.98 8.48 -8.43
N VAL A 171 -6.20 7.23 -8.87
CA VAL A 171 -7.53 6.60 -8.85
C VAL A 171 -8.11 6.58 -7.43
N GLN A 172 -7.29 6.25 -6.42
CA GLN A 172 -7.75 6.29 -5.03
C GLN A 172 -8.14 7.70 -4.61
N ALA A 173 -7.36 8.72 -4.98
CA ALA A 173 -7.68 10.10 -4.64
C ALA A 173 -9.01 10.55 -5.28
N GLU A 174 -9.27 10.19 -6.54
CA GLU A 174 -10.54 10.50 -7.19
C GLU A 174 -11.72 9.77 -6.53
N LYS A 175 -11.58 8.47 -6.24
CA LYS A 175 -12.61 7.70 -5.49
C LYS A 175 -12.98 8.38 -4.18
N LEU A 176 -11.99 8.87 -3.43
CA LEU A 176 -12.21 9.56 -2.16
C LEU A 176 -12.92 10.91 -2.31
N LYS A 177 -12.86 11.57 -3.48
CA LYS A 177 -13.63 12.78 -3.77
C LYS A 177 -15.09 12.47 -4.12
N CYS A 178 -15.34 11.35 -4.80
CA CYS A 178 -16.69 10.89 -5.15
C CYS A 178 -17.54 10.55 -3.93
N LEU A 179 -16.92 10.16 -2.80
CA LEU A 179 -17.62 9.73 -1.59
C LEU A 179 -18.06 10.94 -0.75
N PRO A 180 -19.37 11.24 -0.64
CA PRO A 180 -19.87 12.46 0.00
C PRO A 180 -19.44 12.60 1.47
N ASN A 181 -19.55 11.51 2.25
CA ASN A 181 -19.34 11.51 3.70
C ASN A 181 -17.93 11.05 4.13
N HIS A 182 -16.96 11.03 3.21
CA HIS A 182 -15.64 10.50 3.52
C HIS A 182 -14.74 11.55 4.22
N PRO A 183 -14.06 11.21 5.35
CA PRO A 183 -13.26 12.16 6.12
C PRO A 183 -12.08 12.78 5.36
N MET A 184 -11.60 12.11 4.29
CA MET A 184 -10.55 12.63 3.42
C MET A 184 -11.04 13.55 2.30
N LYS A 185 -12.35 13.63 2.00
CA LYS A 185 -12.87 14.45 0.90
C LYS A 185 -12.49 15.92 1.08
N HIS A 186 -12.80 16.48 2.24
CA HIS A 186 -12.43 17.85 2.60
C HIS A 186 -10.90 18.07 2.63
N ARG A 187 -10.11 17.05 2.98
CA ARG A 187 -8.64 17.15 2.97
C ARG A 187 -8.06 17.15 1.56
N LEU A 188 -8.73 16.47 0.62
CA LEU A 188 -8.31 16.40 -0.78
C LEU A 188 -8.71 17.67 -1.56
N SER A 189 -9.85 18.29 -1.25
CA SER A 189 -10.24 19.57 -1.85
C SER A 189 -9.29 20.70 -1.42
N ASN A 190 -8.98 20.80 -0.13
CA ASN A 190 -8.22 21.92 0.40
C ASN A 190 -6.70 21.85 0.18
N LEU A 191 -6.05 23.02 0.12
CA LEU A 191 -4.61 23.13 0.12
C LEU A 191 -4.05 22.74 1.49
N THR A 192 -3.25 21.68 1.55
CA THR A 192 -2.48 21.39 2.76
C THR A 192 -1.24 22.27 2.80
N LYS A 193 -1.05 22.98 3.92
CA LYS A 193 0.24 23.60 4.25
C LYS A 193 1.22 22.49 4.60
N ASN A 194 2.39 22.47 3.94
CA ASN A 194 3.47 21.54 4.27
C ASN A 194 4.09 21.95 5.61
N ARG A 195 3.55 21.42 6.71
CA ARG A 195 4.19 21.56 8.04
C ARG A 195 5.43 20.66 8.18
N LEU A 196 5.45 19.53 7.48
CA LEU A 196 6.52 18.53 7.54
C LEU A 196 7.24 18.44 6.20
N LYS A 197 8.55 18.15 6.20
CA LYS A 197 9.32 17.86 4.97
C LYS A 197 8.80 16.61 4.23
N ARG A 198 8.14 15.72 4.97
CA ARG A 198 7.57 14.49 4.42
C ARG A 198 6.23 14.78 3.74
N SER A 199 6.06 14.27 2.53
CA SER A 199 4.80 14.37 1.80
C SER A 199 3.72 13.47 2.42
N SER A 200 2.49 13.96 2.38
CA SER A 200 1.30 13.17 2.74
C SER A 200 0.64 12.62 1.48
N PHE A 201 -0.30 11.68 1.65
CA PHE A 201 -1.09 11.14 0.53
C PHE A 201 -1.76 12.24 -0.30
N VAL A 202 -2.27 13.31 0.35
CA VAL A 202 -2.87 14.47 -0.32
C VAL A 202 -1.84 15.21 -1.18
N HIS A 203 -0.61 15.39 -0.69
CA HIS A 203 0.44 16.03 -1.46
C HIS A 203 0.89 15.17 -2.64
N GLU A 204 1.07 13.86 -2.42
CA GLU A 204 1.45 12.92 -3.46
C GLU A 204 0.39 12.85 -4.57
N SER A 205 -0.88 12.69 -4.21
CA SER A 205 -1.99 12.66 -5.18
C SER A 205 -2.10 13.95 -5.98
N LYS A 206 -2.02 15.12 -5.34
CA LYS A 206 -2.02 16.42 -6.04
C LYS A 206 -0.79 16.62 -6.92
N ARG A 207 0.39 16.17 -6.48
CA ARG A 207 1.61 16.23 -7.30
C ARG A 207 1.46 15.38 -8.56
N LEU A 208 0.93 14.17 -8.40
CA LEU A 208 0.71 13.23 -9.50
C LEU A 208 -0.40 13.68 -10.44
N SER A 209 -1.44 14.35 -9.96
CA SER A 209 -2.56 14.79 -10.80
C SER A 209 -2.23 16.01 -11.67
N ARG A 210 -1.21 16.81 -11.31
CA ARG A 210 -0.87 18.05 -12.02
C ARG A 210 -0.56 17.85 -13.51
N PRO A 211 0.29 16.89 -13.92
CA PRO A 211 0.60 16.66 -15.33
C PRO A 211 -0.58 16.09 -16.13
N TYR A 212 -1.56 15.47 -15.46
CA TYR A 212 -2.69 14.79 -16.11
C TYR A 212 -4.02 15.54 -15.94
N ARG A 213 -3.98 16.83 -15.58
CA ARG A 213 -5.18 17.63 -15.28
C ARG A 213 -6.20 17.62 -16.43
N GLU A 214 -5.73 17.59 -17.67
CA GLU A 214 -6.58 17.61 -18.87
C GLU A 214 -7.33 16.29 -19.10
N VAL A 215 -6.75 15.17 -18.66
CA VAL A 215 -7.31 13.82 -18.84
C VAL A 215 -8.17 13.41 -17.63
N LEU A 216 -7.92 14.01 -16.47
CA LEU A 216 -8.67 13.73 -15.25
C LEU A 216 -10.06 14.38 -15.28
N PRO A 217 -11.09 13.74 -14.67
CA PRO A 217 -12.43 14.31 -14.62
C PRO A 217 -12.42 15.68 -13.95
N GLN A 218 -12.88 16.71 -14.65
CA GLN A 218 -12.93 18.07 -14.11
C GLN A 218 -14.07 18.25 -13.10
N ASN A 219 -15.19 17.56 -13.34
CA ASN A 219 -16.34 17.51 -12.44
C ASN A 219 -16.52 16.07 -11.94
N THR A 220 -16.05 15.78 -10.74
CA THR A 220 -16.28 14.49 -10.09
C THR A 220 -17.72 14.46 -9.55
N LEU A 221 -18.62 13.76 -10.25
CA LEU A 221 -19.96 13.51 -9.74
C LEU A 221 -19.89 12.66 -8.46
N PRO A 222 -20.69 12.98 -7.43
CA PRO A 222 -20.78 12.12 -6.26
C PRO A 222 -21.34 10.76 -6.68
N LEU A 223 -20.85 9.69 -6.05
CA LEU A 223 -21.53 8.40 -6.15
C LEU A 223 -22.87 8.59 -5.41
N THR A 224 -23.98 8.53 -6.15
CA THR A 224 -25.33 8.53 -5.57
C THR A 224 -25.42 7.36 -4.59
N GLN A 225 -25.89 7.63 -3.37
CA GLN A 225 -26.24 6.58 -2.41
C GLN A 225 -27.63 6.03 -2.79
N GLU A 226 -27.75 5.47 -3.98
CA GLU A 226 -28.93 4.69 -4.36
C GLU A 226 -28.56 3.22 -4.18
N GLU A 227 -29.42 2.45 -3.51
CA GLU A 227 -29.33 0.99 -3.20
C GLU A 227 -28.81 0.55 -1.81
N GLU A 228 -29.12 1.28 -0.72
CA GLU A 228 -29.07 0.68 0.64
C GLU A 228 -30.36 0.86 1.44
N GLU A 229 -31.47 1.16 0.75
CA GLU A 229 -32.82 1.02 1.29
C GLU A 229 -33.61 0.06 0.40
N THR A 230 -33.62 -1.22 0.76
CA THR A 230 -34.73 -2.14 0.46
C THR A 230 -34.91 -3.07 1.67
N PRO A 231 -36.17 -3.47 1.94
CA PRO A 231 -36.82 -3.36 3.25
C PRO A 231 -36.39 -4.38 4.32
#